data_AF-A0A763YVL9-F1
#
_entry.id   AF-A0A763YVL9-F1
#
_cell.length_a   1.000
_cell.length_b   1.000
_cell.length_c   1.000
_cell.angle_alpha   90.00
_cell.angle_beta   90.00
_cell.angle_gamma   90.00
#
_symmetry.space_group_name_H-M   'P 1'
#
loop_
_entity.id
_entity.type
_entity.pdbx_description
1 polymer ?
#
loop_
_entity_poly.entity_id
_entity_poly.type
_entity_poly.pdbx_seq_one_letter_code
_entity_poly.pdbx_strand_id
1 'polypeptide(L)'
;MIFLHFIYCLAVLADRVVCFIAPKTLFAEWFFWFTGDAKSLLLVVRELELARSYQKDETPEMLAEFSVYHAAFFFGEREYYGLKVRWPRRYIRHLYLTGMQLDATQWQEGCQNGFSEAAEREAEADAHC
;
A
#
# COMPACT_ATOMS: atom_id res chain seq x y z
N MET A 1 3.88 -12.44 5.64
CA MET A 1 2.76 -12.30 6.61
C MET A 1 3.18 -11.91 8.03
N ILE A 2 3.83 -12.79 8.83
CA ILE A 2 4.12 -12.53 10.27
C ILE A 2 5.00 -11.30 10.50
N PHE A 3 6.07 -11.14 9.71
CA PHE A 3 6.98 -10.00 9.82
C PHE A 3 6.30 -8.64 9.60
N LEU A 4 5.38 -8.56 8.63
CA LEU A 4 4.63 -7.33 8.34
C LEU A 4 3.56 -7.03 9.39
N HIS A 5 2.90 -8.05 9.90
CA HIS A 5 1.98 -7.88 11.03
C HIS A 5 2.72 -7.36 12.26
N PHE A 6 3.92 -7.89 12.52
CA PHE A 6 4.77 -7.41 13.60
C PHE A 6 5.20 -5.94 13.38
N ILE A 7 5.62 -5.58 12.15
CA ILE A 7 5.93 -4.19 11.81
C ILE A 7 4.72 -3.28 11.98
N TYR A 8 3.54 -3.71 11.52
CA TYR A 8 2.31 -2.91 11.66
C TYR A 8 1.93 -2.72 13.13
N CYS A 9 1.99 -3.77 13.95
CA CYS A 9 1.74 -3.66 15.38
C CYS A 9 2.74 -2.71 16.06
N LEU A 10 4.03 -2.80 15.71
CA LEU A 10 5.06 -1.88 16.19
C LEU A 10 4.82 -0.44 15.70
N ALA A 11 4.41 -0.26 14.45
CA ALA A 11 4.12 1.06 13.88
C ALA A 11 2.93 1.71 14.58
N VAL A 12 1.84 0.98 14.80
CA VAL A 12 0.67 1.45 15.55
C VAL A 12 1.03 1.80 16.99
N LEU A 13 1.85 0.98 17.65
CA LEU A 13 2.31 1.26 19.02
C LEU A 13 3.17 2.53 19.04
N ALA A 14 4.13 2.64 18.12
CA ALA A 14 5.02 3.79 18.02
C ALA A 14 4.26 5.08 17.67
N ASP A 15 3.32 5.03 16.73
CA ASP A 15 2.46 6.16 16.34
C ASP A 15 1.64 6.67 17.53
N ARG A 16 0.99 5.77 18.29
CA ARG A 16 0.26 6.16 19.50
C ARG A 16 1.16 6.80 20.56
N VAL A 17 2.36 6.27 20.75
CA VAL A 17 3.33 6.81 21.72
C VAL A 17 3.83 8.18 21.27
N VAL A 18 4.16 8.33 19.98
CA VAL A 18 4.69 9.58 19.42
C VAL A 18 3.60 10.67 19.37
N CYS A 19 2.37 10.33 18.96
CA CYS A 19 1.23 11.24 19.01
C CYS A 19 0.89 11.67 20.44
N PHE A 20 1.09 10.80 21.43
CA PHE A 20 0.88 11.15 22.83
C PHE A 20 1.95 12.11 23.37
N ILE A 21 3.21 11.93 22.97
CA ILE A 21 4.35 12.71 23.49
C ILE A 21 4.54 14.03 22.72
N ALA A 22 4.35 14.03 21.40
CA ALA A 22 4.72 15.15 20.53
C ALA A 22 3.81 15.28 19.28
N PRO A 23 2.48 15.52 19.45
CA PRO A 23 1.45 15.40 18.41
C PRO A 23 1.55 16.38 17.22
N LYS A 24 2.43 17.39 17.29
CA LYS A 24 2.55 18.44 16.26
C LYS A 24 3.96 18.55 15.69
N THR A 25 4.71 17.45 15.73
CA THR A 25 6.08 17.40 15.19
C THR A 25 6.09 16.72 13.84
N LEU A 26 7.05 17.11 12.99
CA LEU A 26 7.34 16.41 11.73
C LEU A 26 7.61 14.91 11.94
N PHE A 27 8.07 14.53 13.14
CA PHE A 27 8.27 13.14 13.51
C PHE A 27 6.95 12.39 13.74
N ALA A 28 5.96 13.01 14.39
CA ALA A 28 4.62 12.44 14.54
C ALA A 28 3.91 12.31 13.20
N GLU A 29 4.02 13.32 12.35
CA GLU A 29 3.49 13.27 10.98
C GLU A 29 4.14 12.15 10.15
N TRP A 30 5.46 12.01 10.25
CA TRP A 30 6.17 10.91 9.59
C TRP A 30 5.68 9.53 10.06
N PHE A 31 5.46 9.35 11.37
CA PHE A 31 4.95 8.09 11.94
C PHE A 31 3.51 7.80 11.54
N PHE A 32 2.67 8.83 11.46
CA PHE A 32 1.30 8.71 10.95
C PHE A 32 1.30 8.15 9.53
N TRP A 33 2.08 8.76 8.63
CA TRP A 33 2.23 8.28 7.25
C TRP A 33 2.84 6.88 7.18
N PHE A 34 3.88 6.60 7.97
CA PHE A 34 4.51 5.28 8.01
C PHE A 34 3.52 4.18 8.44
N THR A 35 2.65 4.47 9.41
CA THR A 35 1.63 3.53 9.89
C THR A 35 0.51 3.33 8.87
N GLY A 36 0.09 4.41 8.20
CA GLY A 36 -0.83 4.34 7.05
C GLY A 36 -0.29 3.45 5.94
N ASP A 37 0.99 3.65 5.57
CA ASP A 37 1.69 2.82 4.59
C ASP A 37 1.75 1.35 5.04
N ALA A 38 2.08 1.07 6.30
CA ALA A 38 2.15 -0.30 6.85
C ALA A 38 0.82 -1.04 6.66
N LYS A 39 -0.29 -0.37 6.99
CA LYS A 39 -1.64 -0.91 6.86
C LYS A 39 -1.97 -1.23 5.40
N SER A 40 -1.70 -0.30 4.49
CA SER A 40 -1.95 -0.51 3.06
C SER A 40 -1.07 -1.62 2.50
N LEU A 41 0.23 -1.66 2.84
CA LEU A 41 1.14 -2.71 2.40
C LEU A 41 0.73 -4.11 2.88
N LEU A 42 0.13 -4.21 4.08
CA LEU A 42 -0.47 -5.46 4.55
C LEU A 42 -1.63 -5.91 3.66
N LEU A 43 -2.50 -4.99 3.25
CA LEU A 43 -3.60 -5.29 2.33
C LEU A 43 -3.05 -5.72 0.96
N VAL A 44 -2.06 -5.00 0.42
CA VAL A 44 -1.39 -5.38 -0.84
C VAL A 44 -0.87 -6.80 -0.77
N VAL A 45 -0.13 -7.16 0.29
CA VAL A 45 0.41 -8.52 0.45
C VAL A 45 -0.71 -9.56 0.50
N ARG A 46 -1.78 -9.29 1.24
CA ARG A 46 -2.92 -10.19 1.36
C ARG A 46 -3.59 -10.44 0.01
N GLU A 47 -3.84 -9.38 -0.75
CA GLU A 47 -4.46 -9.49 -2.08
C GLU A 47 -3.56 -10.22 -3.07
N LEU A 48 -2.24 -9.99 -3.04
CA LEU A 48 -1.30 -10.74 -3.88
C LEU A 48 -1.22 -12.23 -3.51
N GLU A 49 -1.30 -12.56 -2.22
CA GLU A 49 -1.39 -13.95 -1.77
C GLU A 49 -2.70 -14.60 -2.22
N LEU A 50 -3.81 -13.87 -2.17
CA LEU A 50 -5.13 -14.31 -2.59
C LEU A 50 -5.21 -14.53 -4.11
N ALA A 51 -4.69 -13.59 -4.91
CA ALA A 51 -4.55 -13.74 -6.36
C ALA A 51 -3.72 -14.98 -6.72
N ARG A 52 -2.62 -15.23 -5.99
CA ARG A 52 -1.81 -16.43 -6.18
C ARG A 52 -2.56 -17.71 -5.83
N SER A 53 -3.43 -17.72 -4.81
CA SER A 53 -4.28 -18.89 -4.53
C SER A 53 -5.30 -19.12 -5.64
N TYR A 54 -5.92 -18.07 -6.17
CA TYR A 54 -6.90 -18.18 -7.24
C TYR A 54 -6.34 -18.78 -8.53
N GLN A 55 -5.10 -18.43 -8.88
CA GLN A 55 -4.41 -19.03 -10.03
C GLN A 55 -4.12 -20.53 -9.84
N LYS A 56 -4.01 -21.01 -8.60
CA LYS A 56 -3.70 -22.43 -8.31
C LYS A 56 -4.93 -23.32 -8.26
N ASP A 57 -6.04 -22.78 -7.77
CA ASP A 57 -7.25 -23.55 -7.47
C ASP A 57 -8.23 -23.63 -8.67
N GLU A 58 -7.76 -23.32 -9.89
CA GLU A 58 -8.57 -23.21 -11.13
C GLU A 58 -9.83 -22.34 -10.96
N THR A 59 -9.76 -21.38 -10.04
CA THR A 59 -10.86 -20.44 -9.80
C THR A 59 -10.98 -19.46 -10.97
N PRO A 60 -12.13 -18.77 -11.12
CA PRO A 60 -12.31 -17.82 -12.20
C PRO A 60 -11.18 -16.80 -12.29
N GLU A 61 -10.56 -16.69 -13.46
CA GLU A 61 -9.42 -15.80 -13.74
C GLU A 61 -9.68 -14.35 -13.30
N MET A 62 -10.92 -13.91 -13.47
CA MET A 62 -11.42 -12.59 -13.03
C MET A 62 -11.18 -12.30 -11.54
N LEU A 63 -11.16 -13.30 -10.66
CA LEU A 63 -10.88 -13.08 -9.23
C LEU A 63 -9.39 -12.80 -8.99
N ALA A 64 -8.50 -13.47 -9.72
CA ALA A 64 -7.07 -13.21 -9.65
C ALA A 64 -6.76 -11.81 -10.21
N GLU A 65 -7.31 -11.48 -11.38
CA GLU A 65 -7.20 -10.15 -12.01
C GLU A 65 -7.67 -9.05 -11.04
N PHE A 66 -8.87 -9.20 -10.46
CA PHE A 66 -9.45 -8.26 -9.52
C PHE A 66 -8.55 -8.03 -8.30
N SER A 67 -8.01 -9.09 -7.70
CA SER A 67 -7.14 -8.97 -6.53
C SER A 67 -5.78 -8.35 -6.88
N VAL A 68 -5.20 -8.65 -8.04
CA VAL A 68 -3.96 -7.98 -8.48
C VAL A 68 -4.22 -6.49 -8.71
N TYR A 69 -5.33 -6.14 -9.39
CA TYR A 69 -5.72 -4.75 -9.62
C TYR A 69 -5.89 -3.99 -8.30
N HIS A 70 -6.63 -4.54 -7.34
CA HIS A 70 -6.86 -3.90 -6.05
C HIS A 70 -5.57 -3.74 -5.24
N ALA A 71 -4.71 -4.76 -5.22
CA ALA A 71 -3.40 -4.66 -4.61
C ALA A 71 -2.57 -3.52 -5.23
N ALA A 72 -2.58 -3.43 -6.56
CA ALA A 72 -1.86 -2.42 -7.31
C ALA A 72 -2.41 -1.02 -7.08
N PHE A 73 -3.73 -0.87 -6.98
CA PHE A 73 -4.39 0.40 -6.68
C PHE A 73 -3.92 0.98 -5.34
N PHE A 74 -3.98 0.19 -4.25
CA PHE A 74 -3.48 0.63 -2.95
C PHE A 74 -1.98 0.91 -2.95
N PHE A 75 -1.21 0.15 -3.74
CA PHE A 75 0.22 0.39 -3.89
C PHE A 75 0.49 1.73 -4.59
N GLY A 76 -0.20 2.01 -5.70
CA GLY A 76 -0.09 3.25 -6.46
C GLY A 76 -0.49 4.49 -5.66
N GLU A 77 -1.60 4.42 -4.93
CA GLU A 77 -2.02 5.48 -3.99
C GLU A 77 -0.90 5.81 -2.99
N ARG A 78 -0.29 4.79 -2.39
CA ARG A 78 0.79 5.01 -1.42
C ARG A 78 2.06 5.51 -2.08
N GLU A 79 2.35 5.11 -3.32
CA GLU A 79 3.48 5.67 -4.08
C GLU A 79 3.35 7.18 -4.27
N TYR A 80 2.15 7.68 -4.59
CA TYR A 80 1.87 9.11 -4.68
C TYR A 80 2.23 9.83 -3.37
N TYR A 81 1.75 9.31 -2.24
CA TYR A 81 2.06 9.88 -0.92
C TYR A 81 3.50 9.65 -0.45
N GLY A 82 4.41 9.10 -1.26
CA GLY A 82 5.84 9.02 -0.91
C GLY A 82 6.29 7.72 -0.24
N LEU A 83 5.59 6.61 -0.45
CA LEU A 83 5.94 5.27 0.07
C LEU A 83 7.43 4.92 -0.10
N LYS A 84 8.01 5.20 -1.27
CA LYS A 84 9.42 4.90 -1.60
C LYS A 84 10.45 5.63 -0.74
N VAL A 85 10.05 6.73 -0.09
CA VAL A 85 10.91 7.52 0.80
C VAL A 85 10.88 6.94 2.22
N ARG A 86 9.71 6.48 2.66
CA ARG A 86 9.50 5.98 4.03
C ARG A 86 9.82 4.49 4.21
N TRP A 87 9.71 3.69 3.15
CA TRP A 87 9.86 2.23 3.23
C TRP A 87 11.12 1.71 2.55
N PRO A 88 11.68 0.58 3.03
CA PRO A 88 12.86 -0.01 2.43
C PRO A 88 12.65 -0.36 0.95
N ARG A 89 13.48 0.20 0.06
CA ARG A 89 13.39 0.01 -1.40
C ARG A 89 13.34 -1.45 -1.83
N ARG A 90 14.09 -2.33 -1.15
CA ARG A 90 14.10 -3.78 -1.45
C ARG A 90 12.71 -4.41 -1.23
N TYR A 91 12.03 -4.00 -0.17
CA TYR A 91 10.70 -4.51 0.17
C TYR A 91 9.66 -4.03 -0.85
N ILE A 92 9.66 -2.72 -1.16
CA ILE A 92 8.78 -2.13 -2.17
C ILE A 92 9.00 -2.77 -3.54
N ARG A 93 10.26 -2.94 -3.95
CA ARG A 93 10.59 -3.61 -5.21
C ARG A 93 10.11 -5.05 -5.25
N HIS A 94 10.19 -5.78 -4.13
CA HIS A 94 9.72 -7.15 -4.07
C HIS A 94 8.21 -7.26 -4.29
N LEU A 95 7.41 -6.39 -3.67
CA LEU A 95 5.96 -6.36 -3.90
C LEU A 95 5.62 -5.99 -5.34
N TYR A 96 6.28 -4.96 -5.88
CA TYR A 96 6.10 -4.55 -7.26
C TYR A 96 6.36 -5.71 -8.24
N LEU A 97 7.49 -6.40 -8.08
CA LEU A 97 7.81 -7.56 -8.92
C LEU A 97 6.82 -8.71 -8.73
N THR A 98 6.31 -8.90 -7.52
CA THR A 98 5.32 -9.97 -7.24
C THR A 98 4.00 -9.70 -7.96
N GLY A 99 3.51 -8.45 -7.93
CA GLY A 99 2.32 -8.05 -8.66
C GLY A 99 2.47 -8.19 -10.17
N MET A 100 3.58 -7.67 -10.72
CA MET A 100 3.92 -7.79 -12.14
C MET A 100 4.01 -9.25 -12.62
N GLN A 101 4.43 -10.17 -11.75
CA GLN A 101 4.51 -11.60 -12.08
C GLN A 101 3.15 -12.31 -12.07
N LEU A 102 2.20 -11.81 -11.27
CA LEU A 102 0.87 -12.40 -11.17
C LEU A 102 -0.02 -11.93 -12.33
N ASP A 103 -0.05 -10.63 -12.57
CA ASP A 103 -0.71 -10.03 -13.73
C ASP A 103 -0.10 -8.63 -13.98
N ALA A 104 0.71 -8.51 -15.03
CA ALA A 104 1.38 -7.26 -15.36
C ALA A 104 0.41 -6.16 -15.80
N THR A 105 -0.66 -6.51 -16.51
CA THR A 105 -1.62 -5.55 -17.05
C THR A 105 -2.41 -4.93 -15.92
N GLN A 106 -3.04 -5.77 -15.10
CA GLN A 106 -3.83 -5.32 -13.95
C GLN A 106 -2.97 -4.59 -12.92
N TRP A 107 -1.71 -5.02 -12.75
CA TRP A 107 -0.79 -4.33 -11.85
C TRP A 107 -0.44 -2.92 -12.33
N GLN A 108 -0.11 -2.75 -13.61
CA GLN A 108 0.23 -1.43 -14.14
C GLN A 108 -0.97 -0.49 -14.11
N GLU A 109 -2.14 -0.97 -14.56
CA GLU A 109 -3.37 -0.19 -14.58
C GLU A 109 -3.79 0.24 -13.17
N GLY A 110 -3.82 -0.70 -12.22
CA GLY A 110 -4.18 -0.38 -10.84
C GLY A 110 -3.22 0.62 -10.20
N CYS A 111 -1.89 0.44 -10.39
CA CYS A 111 -0.90 1.41 -9.88
C CYS A 111 -1.10 2.81 -10.46
N GLN A 112 -1.36 2.91 -11.77
CA GLN A 112 -1.57 4.20 -12.43
C GLN A 112 -2.86 4.87 -11.93
N ASN A 113 -3.96 4.12 -11.85
CA ASN A 113 -5.25 4.64 -11.40
C ASN A 113 -5.18 5.09 -9.94
N GLY A 114 -4.59 4.27 -9.06
CA GLY A 114 -4.44 4.62 -7.65
C GLY A 114 -3.57 5.86 -7.43
N PHE A 115 -2.53 6.05 -8.25
CA PHE A 115 -1.70 7.25 -8.20
C PHE A 115 -2.47 8.50 -8.68
N SER A 116 -3.13 8.42 -9.84
CA SER A 116 -3.88 9.54 -10.41
C SER A 116 -5.04 9.98 -9.52
N GLU A 117 -5.80 9.02 -9.00
CA GLU A 117 -6.95 9.34 -8.13
C GLU A 117 -6.49 9.97 -6.80
N ALA A 118 -5.36 9.54 -6.25
CA ALA A 118 -4.77 10.21 -5.09
C ALA A 118 -4.38 11.66 -5.39
N ALA A 119 -3.81 11.91 -6.56
CA ALA A 119 -3.45 13.25 -7.01
C ALA A 119 -4.66 14.15 -7.24
N GLU A 120 -5.74 13.62 -7.81
CA GLU A 120 -7.01 14.34 -8.00
C GLU A 120 -7.63 14.70 -6.64
N ARG A 121 -7.68 13.76 -5.69
CA ARG A 121 -8.22 14.01 -4.34
C ARG A 121 -7.44 15.11 -3.59
N GLU A 122 -6.11 15.13 -3.70
CA GLU A 122 -5.29 16.17 -3.07
C GLU A 122 -5.53 17.54 -3.73
N ALA A 123 -5.59 17.58 -5.06
CA ALA A 123 -5.91 18.81 -5.80
C ALA A 123 -7.30 19.38 -5.47
N GLU A 124 -8.31 18.51 -5.30
CA GLU A 124 -9.66 18.91 -4.88
C GLU A 124 -9.66 19.46 -3.44
N ALA A 125 -8.95 18.81 -2.52
CA ALA A 125 -8.85 19.27 -1.13
C ALA A 125 -8.20 20.66 -1.03
N ASP A 126 -7.16 20.90 -1.83
CA ASP A 126 -6.48 22.19 -1.90
C ASP A 126 -7.34 23.28 -2.54
N ALA A 127 -8.16 22.95 -3.55
CA ALA A 127 -9.08 23.89 -4.20
C ALA A 127 -10.24 24.34 -3.30
N HIS A 128 -10.53 23.60 -2.22
CA HIS A 128 -11.58 23.88 -1.26
C HIS A 128 -11.09 24.54 0.05
N CYS A 129 -9.78 24.81 0.17
CA CYS A 129 -9.18 25.60 1.25
C CYS A 129 -9.05 27.09 0.88
#